data_AF-A0A8T6EGH0-F1
#
_entry.id   AF-A0A8T6EGH0-F1
#
_cell.length_a   1.000
_cell.length_b   1.000
_cell.length_c   1.000
_cell.angle_alpha   90.00
_cell.angle_beta   90.00
_cell.angle_gamma   90.00
#
_symmetry.space_group_name_H-M   'P 1'
#
loop_
_entity.id
_entity.type
_entity.pdbx_description
1 polymer ?
#
loop_
_entity_poly.entity_id
_entity_poly.type
_entity_poly.pdbx_seq_one_letter_code
_entity_poly.pdbx_strand_id
1 'polypeptide(L)'
;MYPAASRVDAKRERAAKDRGRLSYRVLSKRALHDRAPTSEVTVLQCERRLPNKGTQVVGEWVTNHEIAPTAAAVWVRYARRRWHIENCLFKTMKDIQNIIFEHNCGHGKQQLCNNVGLLMMVAACIGQLGQLSCQLFRAISECTSSWAAVWERQRVLLNMVTLTGWPGCYHKVLWGLDPPETS
;
A
#
# COMPACT_ATOMS: atom_id res chain seq x y z
N MET A 1 -11.79 6.61 -36.53
CA MET A 1 -11.69 5.14 -36.37
C MET A 1 -10.74 4.88 -35.21
N TYR A 2 -11.23 4.49 -34.03
CA TYR A 2 -10.39 4.28 -32.86
C TYR A 2 -9.47 3.06 -33.06
N PRO A 3 -8.20 3.11 -32.65
CA PRO A 3 -7.31 1.96 -32.75
C PRO A 3 -7.87 0.76 -31.96
N ALA A 4 -7.69 -0.43 -32.51
CA ALA A 4 -8.19 -1.68 -31.93
C ALA A 4 -7.61 -1.88 -30.52
N ALA A 5 -8.45 -2.31 -29.59
CA ALA A 5 -8.03 -2.65 -28.23
C ALA A 5 -7.03 -3.81 -28.26
N SER A 6 -5.79 -3.59 -27.83
CA SER A 6 -4.83 -4.66 -27.65
C SER A 6 -5.09 -5.39 -26.33
N ARG A 7 -5.41 -6.68 -26.41
CA ARG A 7 -5.60 -7.55 -25.24
C ARG A 7 -4.33 -8.37 -25.01
N VAL A 8 -3.80 -8.34 -23.80
CA VAL A 8 -2.68 -9.20 -23.41
C VAL A 8 -3.09 -10.01 -22.19
N ASP A 9 -3.14 -11.33 -22.38
CA ASP A 9 -3.40 -12.25 -21.29
C ASP A 9 -2.13 -12.43 -20.46
N ALA A 10 -2.24 -12.21 -19.15
CA ALA A 10 -1.15 -12.49 -18.23
C ALA A 10 -0.91 -14.00 -18.11
N LYS A 11 0.36 -14.42 -18.16
CA LYS A 11 0.78 -15.76 -17.71
C LYS A 11 0.66 -15.83 -16.18
N ARG A 12 0.31 -17.03 -15.68
CA ARG A 12 0.14 -17.42 -14.28
C ARG A 12 1.09 -16.68 -13.31
N GLU A 13 0.63 -15.64 -12.62
CA GLU A 13 1.11 -15.41 -11.26
C GLU A 13 0.46 -16.51 -10.41
N ARG A 14 1.27 -17.45 -9.89
CA ARG A 14 0.80 -18.54 -9.01
C ARG A 14 0.23 -17.92 -7.73
N ALA A 15 -1.04 -17.56 -7.75
CA ALA A 15 -1.79 -17.24 -6.56
C ALA A 15 -2.49 -18.52 -6.07
N ALA A 16 -2.52 -18.71 -4.74
CA ALA A 16 -3.17 -19.81 -4.04
C ALA A 16 -4.53 -20.19 -4.68
N LYS A 17 -4.87 -21.49 -4.63
CA LYS A 17 -5.94 -22.25 -5.34
C LYS A 17 -7.29 -21.56 -5.66
N ASP A 18 -7.58 -20.40 -5.10
CA ASP A 18 -8.86 -19.70 -5.14
C ASP A 18 -8.82 -18.29 -5.79
N ARG A 19 -7.64 -17.83 -6.24
CA ARG A 19 -7.49 -16.51 -6.88
C ARG A 19 -7.44 -16.67 -8.40
N GLY A 20 -8.58 -16.41 -9.08
CA GLY A 20 -8.76 -16.57 -10.52
C GLY A 20 -7.74 -15.88 -11.44
N ARG A 21 -7.83 -16.12 -12.76
CA ARG A 21 -6.84 -15.65 -13.75
C ARG A 21 -6.99 -14.16 -14.03
N LEU A 22 -5.89 -13.40 -13.99
CA LEU A 22 -5.87 -12.00 -14.40
C LEU A 22 -5.60 -11.85 -15.90
N SER A 23 -6.31 -10.95 -16.57
CA SER A 23 -6.02 -10.49 -17.94
C SER A 23 -5.99 -8.97 -18.00
N TYR A 24 -5.16 -8.43 -18.89
CA TYR A 24 -4.97 -6.98 -19.01
C TYR A 24 -5.41 -6.50 -20.38
N ARG A 25 -6.06 -5.34 -20.41
CA ARG A 25 -6.50 -4.69 -21.64
C ARG A 25 -5.95 -3.27 -21.66
N VAL A 26 -5.28 -2.92 -22.75
CA VAL A 26 -4.73 -1.57 -22.97
C VAL A 26 -5.48 -0.93 -24.13
N LEU A 27 -6.05 0.25 -23.85
CA LEU A 27 -6.80 1.06 -24.79
C LEU A 27 -6.06 2.38 -24.99
N SER A 28 -5.23 2.47 -26.02
CA SER A 28 -4.46 3.67 -26.34
C SER A 28 -5.28 4.67 -27.16
N LYS A 29 -4.90 5.96 -27.10
CA LYS A 29 -5.48 7.05 -27.90
C LYS A 29 -7.00 7.19 -27.73
N ARG A 30 -7.46 7.09 -26.49
CA ARG A 30 -8.86 7.34 -26.13
C ARG A 30 -9.05 8.81 -25.85
N ALA A 31 -10.10 9.41 -26.40
CA ALA A 31 -10.56 10.73 -26.01
C ALA A 31 -10.98 10.69 -24.53
N LEU A 32 -10.44 11.61 -23.70
CA LEU A 32 -10.81 11.70 -22.28
C LEU A 32 -12.26 12.17 -22.07
N HIS A 33 -12.77 13.05 -22.94
CA HIS A 33 -14.11 13.63 -22.87
C HIS A 33 -14.62 14.03 -24.26
N ASP A 34 -15.95 14.11 -24.43
CA ASP A 34 -16.61 14.32 -25.73
C ASP A 34 -16.54 15.76 -26.29
N ARG A 35 -15.84 16.70 -25.63
CA ARG A 35 -15.71 18.10 -26.10
C ARG A 35 -14.30 18.38 -26.63
N ALA A 36 -14.20 18.97 -27.82
CA ALA A 36 -12.92 19.40 -28.38
C ALA A 36 -12.41 20.70 -27.72
N PRO A 37 -11.09 20.88 -27.54
CA PRO A 37 -10.02 19.92 -27.79
C PRO A 37 -9.87 18.90 -26.65
N THR A 38 -9.86 17.61 -27.00
CA THR A 38 -9.76 16.52 -26.03
C THR A 38 -8.32 15.99 -25.94
N SER A 39 -7.79 15.85 -24.74
CA SER A 39 -6.54 15.12 -24.52
C SER A 39 -6.73 13.62 -24.75
N GLU A 40 -5.83 13.01 -25.52
CA GLU A 40 -5.77 11.56 -25.67
C GLU A 40 -5.15 10.92 -24.43
N VAL A 41 -5.73 9.81 -23.99
CA VAL A 41 -5.27 9.03 -22.84
C VAL A 41 -5.18 7.55 -23.17
N THR A 42 -4.37 6.84 -22.38
CA THR A 42 -4.30 5.38 -22.35
C THR A 42 -5.08 4.86 -21.16
N VAL A 43 -6.00 3.93 -21.40
CA VAL A 43 -6.76 3.25 -20.35
C VAL A 43 -6.24 1.82 -20.18
N LEU A 44 -5.88 1.47 -18.96
CA LEU A 44 -5.44 0.16 -18.54
C LEU A 44 -6.55 -0.49 -17.70
N GLN A 45 -7.09 -1.60 -18.18
CA GLN A 45 -8.09 -2.39 -17.46
C GLN A 45 -7.49 -3.71 -17.00
N CYS A 46 -7.75 -4.07 -15.74
CA CYS A 46 -7.43 -5.36 -15.17
C CYS A 46 -8.73 -6.14 -14.94
N GLU A 47 -8.82 -7.30 -15.57
CA GLU A 47 -9.95 -8.22 -15.48
C GLU A 47 -9.52 -9.47 -14.72
N ARG A 48 -10.40 -9.98 -13.86
CA ARG A 48 -10.25 -11.26 -13.17
C ARG A 48 -11.31 -12.22 -13.67
N ARG A 49 -10.85 -13.33 -14.25
CA ARG A 49 -11.69 -14.45 -14.65
C ARG A 49 -11.79 -15.46 -13.50
N LEU A 50 -12.98 -15.57 -12.92
CA LEU A 50 -13.29 -16.53 -11.87
C LEU A 50 -13.89 -17.80 -12.50
N PRO A 51 -13.55 -19.01 -12.01
CA PRO A 51 -14.06 -20.26 -12.58
C PRO A 51 -15.59 -20.32 -12.65
N ASN A 52 -16.28 -19.76 -11.65
CA ASN A 52 -17.73 -19.92 -11.47
C ASN A 52 -18.54 -18.62 -11.62
N LYS A 53 -17.89 -17.45 -11.79
CA LYS A 53 -18.56 -16.13 -11.77
C LYS A 53 -18.29 -15.27 -13.01
N GLY A 54 -17.66 -15.84 -14.04
CA GLY A 54 -17.31 -15.11 -15.25
C GLY A 54 -16.13 -14.13 -15.05
N THR A 55 -16.03 -13.15 -15.95
CA THR A 55 -14.98 -12.13 -15.94
C THR A 55 -15.48 -10.87 -15.24
N GLN A 56 -14.73 -10.39 -14.25
CA GLN A 56 -15.02 -9.14 -13.54
C GLN A 56 -13.88 -8.15 -13.74
N VAL A 57 -14.19 -6.89 -14.01
CA VAL A 57 -13.20 -5.82 -13.97
C VAL A 57 -12.85 -5.56 -12.50
N VAL A 58 -11.58 -5.71 -12.14
CA VAL A 58 -11.08 -5.53 -10.77
C VAL A 58 -10.33 -4.21 -10.59
N GLY A 59 -10.07 -3.50 -11.68
CA GLY A 59 -9.51 -2.15 -11.65
C GLY A 59 -9.38 -1.57 -13.04
N GLU A 60 -9.53 -0.25 -13.12
CA GLU A 60 -9.37 0.54 -14.32
C GLU A 60 -8.55 1.78 -13.98
N TRP A 61 -7.56 2.10 -14.81
CA TRP A 61 -6.67 3.23 -14.59
C TRP A 61 -6.49 3.99 -15.89
N VAL A 62 -6.48 5.31 -15.78
CA VAL A 62 -6.27 6.23 -16.90
C VAL A 62 -4.91 6.90 -16.71
N THR A 63 -4.13 6.97 -17.78
CA THR A 63 -2.82 7.59 -17.78
C THR A 63 -2.54 8.30 -19.10
N ASN A 64 -1.74 9.37 -19.05
CA ASN A 64 -1.18 10.02 -20.24
C ASN A 64 0.09 9.32 -20.75
N HIS A 65 0.59 8.31 -20.04
CA HIS A 65 1.72 7.52 -20.49
C HIS A 65 1.32 6.51 -21.57
N GLU A 66 2.21 6.28 -22.53
CA GLU A 66 2.07 5.17 -23.47
C GLU A 66 2.44 3.86 -22.78
N ILE A 67 1.53 2.89 -22.80
CA ILE A 67 1.74 1.57 -22.20
C ILE A 67 1.87 0.53 -23.30
N ALA A 68 3.05 -0.08 -23.41
CA ALA A 68 3.22 -1.27 -24.22
C ALA A 68 2.36 -2.42 -23.65
N PRO A 69 1.63 -3.19 -24.48
CA PRO A 69 0.76 -4.25 -23.99
C PRO A 69 1.49 -5.32 -23.15
N THR A 70 2.77 -5.57 -23.44
CA THR A 70 3.65 -6.48 -22.69
C THR A 70 4.00 -5.97 -21.28
N ALA A 71 4.00 -4.64 -21.08
CA ALA A 71 4.29 -4.01 -19.80
C ALA A 71 3.05 -3.84 -18.91
N ALA A 72 1.85 -4.14 -19.42
CA ALA A 72 0.57 -3.91 -18.73
C ALA A 72 0.54 -4.50 -17.31
N ALA A 73 1.10 -5.69 -17.10
CA ALA A 73 1.18 -6.34 -15.79
C ALA A 73 1.97 -5.51 -14.76
N VAL A 74 3.09 -4.92 -15.18
CA VAL A 74 3.94 -4.08 -14.33
C VAL A 74 3.22 -2.77 -13.98
N TRP A 75 2.56 -2.16 -14.96
CA TRP A 75 1.74 -0.97 -14.73
C TRP A 75 0.58 -1.21 -13.76
N VAL A 76 -0.12 -2.35 -13.87
CA VAL A 76 -1.16 -2.71 -12.89
C VAL A 76 -0.57 -2.88 -11.48
N ARG A 77 0.64 -3.45 -11.34
CA ARG A 77 1.30 -3.54 -10.03
C ARG A 77 1.59 -2.16 -9.46
N TYR A 78 2.07 -1.20 -10.25
CA TYR A 78 2.26 0.18 -9.80
C TYR A 78 0.95 0.87 -9.43
N ALA A 79 -0.07 0.73 -10.26
CA ALA A 79 -1.38 1.32 -10.02
C ALA A 79 -2.03 0.77 -8.73
N ARG A 80 -1.87 -0.53 -8.46
CA ARG A 80 -2.26 -1.16 -7.20
C ARG A 80 -1.45 -0.68 -5.99
N ARG A 81 -0.16 -0.36 -6.16
CA ARG A 81 0.64 0.24 -5.08
C ARG A 81 0.16 1.64 -4.74
N ARG A 82 -0.24 2.45 -5.72
CA ARG A 82 -0.88 3.75 -5.47
C ARG A 82 -2.15 3.58 -4.63
N TRP A 83 -3.03 2.65 -5.01
CA TRP A 83 -4.22 2.33 -4.21
C TRP A 83 -3.87 1.84 -2.80
N HIS A 84 -2.81 1.04 -2.64
CA HIS A 84 -2.34 0.62 -1.32
C HIS A 84 -1.83 1.80 -0.47
N ILE A 85 -1.06 2.73 -1.05
CA ILE A 85 -0.60 3.93 -0.34
C ILE A 85 -1.80 4.77 0.09
N GLU A 86 -2.72 5.02 -0.84
CA GLU A 86 -3.94 5.77 -0.58
C GLU A 86 -4.75 5.13 0.55
N ASN A 87 -5.04 3.83 0.46
CA ASN A 87 -5.84 3.17 1.48
C ASN A 87 -5.10 3.01 2.80
N CYS A 88 -3.81 2.66 2.80
CA CYS A 88 -3.09 2.43 4.04
C CYS A 88 -2.83 3.76 4.76
N LEU A 89 -2.33 4.78 4.05
CA LEU A 89 -2.05 6.08 4.65
C LEU A 89 -3.33 6.85 4.97
N PHE A 90 -4.32 6.89 4.07
CA PHE A 90 -5.55 7.66 4.32
C PHE A 90 -6.46 6.96 5.31
N LYS A 91 -6.50 5.62 5.36
CA LYS A 91 -7.24 4.93 6.42
C LYS A 91 -6.57 5.13 7.77
N THR A 92 -5.26 4.95 7.88
CA THR A 92 -4.56 5.21 9.16
C THR A 92 -4.70 6.68 9.57
N MET A 93 -4.58 7.61 8.62
CA MET A 93 -4.86 9.01 8.89
C MET A 93 -6.29 9.20 9.34
N LYS A 94 -7.31 8.73 8.63
CA LYS A 94 -8.71 8.89 9.03
C LYS A 94 -9.02 8.26 10.38
N ASP A 95 -8.55 7.04 10.63
CA ASP A 95 -8.81 6.30 11.86
C ASP A 95 -8.18 7.01 13.06
N ILE A 96 -6.96 7.52 12.93
CA ILE A 96 -6.28 8.32 13.97
C ILE A 96 -6.80 9.76 13.98
N GLN A 97 -7.19 10.33 12.84
CA GLN A 97 -7.72 11.67 12.71
C GLN A 97 -9.10 11.79 13.34
N ASN A 98 -10.00 10.83 13.13
CA ASN A 98 -11.31 10.84 13.79
C ASN A 98 -11.16 10.75 15.31
N ILE A 99 -10.18 9.97 15.80
CA ILE A 99 -9.88 9.89 17.24
C ILE A 99 -9.25 11.20 17.75
N ILE A 100 -8.33 11.81 17.01
CA ILE A 100 -7.57 12.96 17.52
C ILE A 100 -8.21 14.30 17.15
N PHE A 101 -8.63 14.52 15.90
CA PHE A 101 -9.22 15.77 15.42
C PHE A 101 -10.66 15.97 15.86
N GLU A 102 -11.51 14.94 15.86
CA GLU A 102 -12.91 15.11 16.30
C GLU A 102 -13.03 15.13 17.84
N HIS A 103 -12.30 14.25 18.54
CA HIS A 103 -12.49 14.06 19.99
C HIS A 103 -11.43 14.75 20.87
N ASN A 104 -10.15 14.74 20.50
CA ASN A 104 -9.07 15.27 21.36
C ASN A 104 -8.67 16.72 21.04
N CYS A 105 -8.91 17.20 19.81
CA CYS A 105 -8.50 18.52 19.35
C CYS A 105 -9.68 19.43 18.97
N GLY A 106 -10.92 18.94 19.05
CA GLY A 106 -12.14 19.68 18.72
C GLY A 106 -12.50 20.82 19.68
N HIS A 107 -11.90 20.87 20.88
CA HIS A 107 -12.23 21.87 21.91
C HIS A 107 -11.47 23.21 21.80
N GLY A 108 -11.17 23.68 20.58
CA GLY A 108 -10.83 25.09 20.34
C GLY A 108 -9.45 25.56 20.83
N LYS A 109 -8.51 24.67 21.17
CA LYS A 109 -7.12 25.07 21.42
C LYS A 109 -6.45 25.47 20.10
N GLN A 110 -6.01 26.73 19.99
CA GLN A 110 -5.32 27.23 18.80
C GLN A 110 -4.13 26.32 18.43
N GLN A 111 -3.99 26.02 17.13
CA GLN A 111 -2.91 25.23 16.52
C GLN A 111 -2.81 23.75 16.94
N LEU A 112 -3.65 23.24 17.85
CA LEU A 112 -3.54 21.85 18.32
C LEU A 112 -3.77 20.82 17.19
N CYS A 113 -4.83 20.99 16.41
CA CYS A 113 -5.11 20.17 15.22
C CYS A 113 -3.93 20.17 14.24
N ASN A 114 -3.34 21.35 14.00
CA ASN A 114 -2.24 21.51 13.07
C ASN A 114 -0.96 20.81 13.56
N ASN A 115 -0.61 21.01 14.83
CA ASN A 115 0.56 20.40 15.46
C ASN A 115 0.44 18.87 15.50
N VAL A 116 -0.73 18.33 15.84
CA VAL A 116 -0.94 16.89 15.85
C VAL A 116 -0.93 16.31 14.43
N GLY A 117 -1.54 16.99 13.46
CA GLY A 117 -1.43 16.61 12.05
C GLY A 117 0.02 16.52 11.57
N LEU A 118 0.84 17.50 11.94
CA LEU A 118 2.27 17.51 11.63
C LEU A 118 3.01 16.34 12.31
N LEU A 119 2.76 16.11 13.60
CA LEU A 119 3.37 14.98 14.34
C LEU A 119 2.98 13.63 13.73
N MET A 120 1.74 13.48 13.23
CA MET A 120 1.32 12.28 12.50
C MET A 120 2.09 12.09 11.19
N MET A 121 2.29 13.15 10.41
CA MET A 121 3.10 13.10 9.19
C MET A 121 4.55 12.74 9.48
N VAL A 122 5.14 13.32 10.55
CA VAL A 122 6.49 13.01 10.99
C VAL A 122 6.60 11.55 11.44
N ALA A 123 5.65 11.05 12.22
CA ALA A 123 5.64 9.65 12.67
C ALA A 123 5.56 8.67 11.48
N ALA A 124 4.69 8.95 10.50
CA ALA A 124 4.60 8.15 9.27
C ALA A 124 5.91 8.19 8.47
N CYS A 125 6.56 9.35 8.37
CA CYS A 125 7.84 9.52 7.70
C CYS A 125 8.95 8.72 8.41
N ILE A 126 9.05 8.81 9.74
CA ILE A 126 10.03 8.04 10.52
C ILE A 126 9.83 6.53 10.33
N GLY A 127 8.57 6.05 10.33
CA GLY A 127 8.26 4.65 10.04
C GLY A 127 8.76 4.20 8.65
N GLN A 128 8.55 5.03 7.62
CA GLN A 128 9.05 4.76 6.27
C GLN A 128 10.57 4.78 6.18
N LEU A 129 11.23 5.75 6.84
CA LEU A 129 12.69 5.82 6.93
C LEU A 129 13.27 4.58 7.63
N GLY A 130 12.62 4.12 8.70
CA GLY A 130 12.98 2.88 9.40
C GLY A 130 12.91 1.66 8.49
N GLN A 131 11.85 1.53 7.68
CA GLN A 131 11.73 0.46 6.68
C GLN A 131 12.82 0.53 5.59
N LEU A 132 13.30 1.71 5.22
CA LEU A 132 14.33 1.84 4.19
C LEU A 132 15.74 1.57 4.73
N SER A 133 16.02 2.02 5.95
CA SER A 133 17.36 2.04 6.55
C SER A 133 17.67 0.83 7.45
N CYS A 134 16.68 0.25 8.12
CA CYS A 134 16.89 -0.78 9.14
C CYS A 134 16.54 -2.18 8.64
N GLN A 135 17.54 -3.06 8.58
CA GLN A 135 17.36 -4.46 8.17
C GLN A 135 16.44 -5.24 9.12
N LEU A 136 16.59 -5.05 10.45
CA LEU A 136 15.73 -5.69 11.45
C LEU A 136 14.28 -5.24 11.30
N PHE A 137 14.04 -3.95 11.06
CA PHE A 137 12.69 -3.44 10.86
C PHE A 137 12.05 -3.96 9.58
N ARG A 138 12.83 -4.14 8.49
CA ARG A 138 12.37 -4.82 7.27
C ARG A 138 12.01 -6.28 7.53
N ALA A 139 12.86 -7.02 8.25
CA ALA A 139 12.58 -8.40 8.61
C ALA A 139 11.27 -8.53 9.41
N ILE A 140 11.04 -7.63 10.38
CA ILE A 140 9.77 -7.56 11.11
C ILE A 140 8.60 -7.34 10.16
N SER A 141 8.73 -6.41 9.20
CA SER A 141 7.68 -6.12 8.21
C SER A 141 7.38 -7.28 7.27
N GLU A 142 8.36 -8.13 6.97
CA GLU A 142 8.21 -9.29 6.10
C GLU A 142 7.60 -10.48 6.84
N CYS A 143 7.92 -10.64 8.12
CA CYS A 143 7.41 -11.73 8.96
C CYS A 143 6.06 -11.41 9.63
N THR A 144 5.64 -10.14 9.70
CA THR A 144 4.41 -9.75 10.38
C THR A 144 3.21 -9.67 9.43
N SER A 145 2.07 -10.18 9.90
CA SER A 145 0.77 -9.95 9.28
C SER A 145 0.02 -8.74 9.88
N SER A 146 0.48 -8.21 11.02
CA SER A 146 -0.18 -7.13 11.76
C SER A 146 0.81 -6.20 12.46
N TRP A 147 0.81 -4.93 12.07
CA TRP A 147 1.58 -3.88 12.73
C TRP A 147 1.11 -3.58 14.16
N ALA A 148 -0.19 -3.73 14.42
CA ALA A 148 -0.73 -3.54 15.78
C ALA A 148 -0.12 -4.52 16.79
N ALA A 149 0.06 -5.78 16.40
CA ALA A 149 0.69 -6.79 17.23
C ALA A 149 2.18 -6.51 17.47
N VAL A 150 2.88 -6.01 16.45
CA VAL A 150 4.28 -5.58 16.57
C VAL A 150 4.43 -4.44 17.56
N TRP A 151 3.57 -3.42 17.46
CA TRP A 151 3.59 -2.29 18.38
C TRP A 151 3.25 -2.70 19.81
N GLU A 152 2.28 -3.60 19.99
CA GLU A 152 1.96 -4.12 21.32
C GLU A 152 3.16 -4.85 21.94
N ARG A 153 3.84 -5.69 21.17
CA ARG A 153 5.05 -6.38 21.64
C ARG A 153 6.16 -5.40 22.00
N GLN A 154 6.34 -4.33 21.23
CA GLN A 154 7.29 -3.26 21.57
C GLN A 154 6.90 -2.56 22.87
N ARG A 155 5.62 -2.24 23.08
CA ARG A 155 5.12 -1.63 24.33
C ARG A 155 5.42 -2.51 25.54
N VAL A 156 5.15 -3.82 25.43
CA VAL A 156 5.46 -4.80 26.49
C VAL A 156 6.95 -4.83 26.79
N LEU A 157 7.80 -4.90 25.77
CA LEU A 157 9.26 -4.91 25.94
C LEU A 157 9.78 -3.63 26.62
N LEU A 158 9.26 -2.47 26.24
CA LEU A 158 9.63 -1.18 26.85
C LEU A 158 9.26 -1.11 28.34
N ASN A 159 8.16 -1.76 28.73
CA ASN A 159 7.67 -1.73 30.11
C ASN A 159 8.31 -2.81 31.00
N MET A 160 8.73 -3.94 30.43
CA MET A 160 9.15 -5.11 31.20
C MET A 160 10.64 -5.44 31.11
N VAL A 161 11.36 -4.88 30.13
CA VAL A 161 12.74 -5.28 29.83
C VAL A 161 13.64 -4.06 29.68
N THR A 162 14.84 -4.12 30.27
CA THR A 162 15.87 -3.11 30.02
C THR A 162 16.40 -3.27 28.59
N LEU A 163 16.20 -2.24 27.77
CA LEU A 163 16.66 -2.21 26.39
C LEU A 163 17.93 -1.36 26.28
N THR A 164 18.94 -1.88 25.58
CA THR A 164 20.17 -1.13 25.27
C THR A 164 19.99 -0.13 24.12
N GLY A 165 18.92 -0.28 23.34
CA GLY A 165 18.56 0.60 22.23
C GLY A 165 17.56 -0.05 21.27
N TRP A 166 17.24 0.66 20.18
CA TRP A 166 16.30 0.19 19.14
C TRP A 166 16.68 -1.14 18.48
N PRO A 167 17.96 -1.42 18.14
CA PRO A 167 18.34 -2.72 17.59
C PRO A 167 18.00 -3.89 18.53
N GLY A 168 18.26 -3.74 19.83
CA GLY A 168 17.93 -4.74 20.84
C GLY A 168 16.42 -4.93 21.00
N CYS A 169 15.64 -3.84 20.89
CA CYS A 169 14.18 -3.92 20.86
C CYS A 169 13.68 -4.75 19.66
N TYR A 170 14.13 -4.40 18.45
CA TYR A 170 13.71 -5.08 17.22
C TYR A 170 14.15 -6.55 17.19
N HIS A 171 15.34 -6.85 17.70
CA HIS A 171 15.82 -8.22 17.87
C HIS A 171 14.85 -9.04 18.73
N LYS A 172 14.44 -8.51 19.89
CA LYS A 172 13.52 -9.18 20.80
C LYS A 172 12.09 -9.29 20.26
N VAL A 173 11.67 -8.34 19.41
CA VAL A 173 10.40 -8.43 18.68
C VAL A 173 10.41 -9.58 17.68
N LEU A 174 11.51 -9.76 16.94
CA LEU A 174 11.63 -10.76 15.88
C LEU A 174 11.85 -12.17 16.44
N TRP A 175 12.78 -12.32 17.39
CA TRP A 175 13.24 -13.63 17.88
C TRP A 175 12.81 -13.97 19.30
N GLY A 176 12.19 -13.05 20.04
CA GLY A 176 11.81 -13.28 21.44
C GLY A 176 12.88 -12.83 22.45
N LEU A 177 12.62 -13.04 23.74
CA LEU A 177 13.48 -12.57 24.82
C LEU A 177 14.84 -13.27 24.83
N ASP A 178 14.83 -14.56 24.50
CA ASP A 178 15.98 -15.44 24.36
C ASP A 178 16.16 -15.80 22.90
N PRO A 179 17.00 -15.07 22.16
CA PRO A 179 17.25 -15.42 20.77
C PRO A 179 18.02 -16.73 20.67
N PRO A 180 17.90 -17.48 19.55
CA PRO A 180 18.81 -18.58 19.28
C PRO A 180 20.23 -18.02 19.27
N GLU A 181 21.15 -18.68 19.99
CA GLU A 181 22.57 -18.32 19.98
C GLU A 181 23.04 -18.29 18.51
N THR A 182 23.33 -17.09 18.02
CA THR A 182 23.92 -16.91 16.69
C THR A 182 25.33 -17.50 16.74
N SER A 183 25.54 -18.59 16.01
CA SER A 183 26.87 -19.11 15.65
C SER A 183 27.53 -18.21 14.61
#